data_AF-A0A6B2G8D4-F1
#
_entry.id   AF-A0A6B2G8D4-F1
#
_cell.length_a   1.000
_cell.length_b   1.000
_cell.length_c   1.000
_cell.angle_alpha   90.00
_cell.angle_beta   90.00
_cell.angle_gamma   90.00
#
_symmetry.space_group_name_H-M   'P 1'
#
loop_
_entity.id
_entity.type
_entity.pdbx_description
1 polymer ?
#
loop_
_entity_poly.entity_id
_entity_poly.type
_entity_poly.pdbx_seq_one_letter_code
_entity_poly.pdbx_strand_id
1 'polypeptide(L)'
;LQIIMDSILESFRILHEEREKLLDEMVQELVYKKKNSRCEIYSGHMFKRHLSRYMRCSEKLVEMYEDKDDLKKEEVSVISGANEFAEFYGRIRNAKEFHRKNPNFVDTLVSEFEELKKSREKNYEDDLPVDFTDEELYGRFLDLHSLYQQFMNIENIKNNETFNRLTYLEYLNIVDRMYDLS
;
A
#
# COMPACT_ATOMS: atom_id res chain seq x y z
N LEU A 1 14.09 -16.31 -9.14
CA LEU A 1 12.85 -16.42 -8.35
C LEU A 1 12.15 -17.76 -8.56
N GLN A 2 12.07 -18.28 -9.80
CA GLN A 2 11.43 -19.58 -10.09
C GLN A 2 11.91 -20.76 -9.22
N ILE A 3 13.20 -20.85 -8.89
CA ILE A 3 13.79 -22.00 -8.15
C ILE A 3 13.45 -21.99 -6.63
N ILE A 4 13.02 -20.85 -6.07
CA ILE A 4 12.55 -20.76 -4.67
C ILE A 4 11.03 -20.96 -4.59
N MET A 5 10.30 -20.75 -5.69
CA MET A 5 8.85 -20.95 -5.78
C MET A 5 8.44 -22.44 -5.82
N ASP A 6 9.37 -23.39 -5.76
CA ASP A 6 9.05 -24.82 -5.85
C ASP A 6 8.56 -25.43 -4.53
N SER A 7 8.59 -24.68 -3.41
CA SER A 7 8.04 -25.13 -2.12
C SER A 7 6.91 -24.21 -1.65
N ILE A 8 5.77 -24.82 -1.32
CA ILE A 8 4.60 -24.14 -0.77
C ILE A 8 4.88 -23.66 0.64
N LEU A 9 5.61 -24.45 1.43
CA LEU A 9 6.04 -24.04 2.77
C LEU A 9 6.95 -22.80 2.74
N GLU A 10 7.84 -22.69 1.75
CA GLU A 10 8.65 -21.49 1.58
C GLU A 10 7.79 -20.29 1.16
N SER A 11 6.76 -20.52 0.33
CA SER A 11 5.79 -19.47 -0.03
C SER A 11 4.99 -18.99 1.20
N PHE A 12 4.57 -19.89 2.09
CA PHE A 12 3.99 -19.52 3.39
C PHE A 12 4.97 -18.68 4.21
N ARG A 13 6.22 -19.13 4.34
CA ARG A 13 7.25 -18.43 5.11
C ARG A 13 7.45 -17.00 4.61
N ILE A 14 7.60 -16.82 3.29
CA ILE A 14 7.80 -15.51 2.67
C ILE A 14 6.61 -14.59 2.93
N LEU A 15 5.37 -15.07 2.76
CA LEU A 15 4.19 -14.26 2.99
C LEU A 15 4.01 -13.87 4.47
N HIS A 16 4.33 -14.77 5.39
CA HIS A 16 4.32 -14.47 6.83
C HIS A 16 5.41 -13.46 7.20
N GLU A 17 6.62 -13.63 6.67
CA GLU A 17 7.74 -12.71 6.89
C GLU A 17 7.43 -11.31 6.35
N GLU A 18 6.89 -11.22 5.13
CA GLU A 18 6.46 -9.95 4.52
C GLU A 18 5.39 -9.27 5.37
N ARG A 19 4.42 -10.03 5.88
CA ARG A 19 3.35 -9.52 6.73
C ARG A 19 3.86 -8.94 8.05
N GLU A 20 4.80 -9.63 8.70
CA GLU A 20 5.43 -9.18 9.93
C GLU A 20 6.23 -7.89 9.71
N LYS A 21 7.04 -7.85 8.64
CA LYS A 21 7.83 -6.66 8.29
C LYS A 21 6.96 -5.45 7.98
N LEU A 22 5.83 -5.65 7.27
CA LEU A 22 4.85 -4.59 7.02
C LEU A 22 4.23 -4.08 8.32
N LEU A 23 3.94 -4.97 9.27
CA LEU A 23 3.41 -4.60 10.58
C LEU A 23 4.43 -3.77 11.37
N ASP A 24 5.68 -4.21 11.44
CA ASP A 24 6.76 -3.48 12.08
C ASP A 24 6.92 -2.07 11.49
N GLU A 25 6.91 -1.94 10.16
CA GLU A 25 7.06 -0.64 9.50
C GLU A 25 5.86 0.27 9.77
N MET A 26 4.64 -0.26 9.72
CA MET A 26 3.43 0.49 10.08
C MET A 26 3.46 0.97 11.54
N VAL A 27 3.92 0.13 12.47
CA VAL A 27 4.07 0.50 13.89
C VAL A 27 5.13 1.58 14.05
N GLN A 28 6.28 1.45 13.39
CA GLN A 28 7.32 2.47 13.40
C GLN A 28 6.82 3.81 12.84
N GLU A 29 6.02 3.76 11.78
CA GLU A 29 5.43 4.95 11.17
C GLU A 29 4.40 5.62 12.09
N LEU A 30 3.59 4.84 12.84
CA LEU A 30 2.65 5.37 13.84
C LEU A 30 3.38 6.04 15.00
N VAL A 31 4.44 5.42 15.52
CA VAL A 31 5.23 5.94 16.65
C VAL A 31 6.04 7.19 16.26
N TYR A 32 6.46 7.31 15.00
CA TYR A 32 7.22 8.44 14.52
C TYR A 32 6.45 9.76 14.68
N LYS A 33 7.10 10.79 15.25
CA LYS A 33 6.51 12.12 15.45
C LYS A 33 6.59 12.93 14.16
N LYS A 34 5.43 13.26 13.59
CA LYS A 34 5.31 14.06 12.36
C LYS A 34 5.54 15.54 12.67
N LYS A 35 6.30 16.22 11.80
CA LYS A 35 6.74 17.61 12.02
C LYS A 35 5.74 18.65 11.50
N ASN A 36 5.04 18.34 10.40
CA ASN A 36 4.12 19.23 9.71
C ASN A 36 2.94 18.43 9.12
N SER A 37 1.86 19.13 8.75
CA SER A 37 0.64 18.51 8.17
C SER A 37 0.96 17.70 6.90
N ARG A 38 1.95 18.11 6.12
CA ARG A 38 2.39 17.38 4.92
C ARG A 38 2.98 16.01 5.25
N CYS A 39 3.88 15.94 6.24
CA CYS A 39 4.41 14.67 6.74
C CYS A 39 3.29 13.78 7.30
N GLU A 40 2.26 14.36 7.91
CA GLU A 40 1.11 13.60 8.42
C GLU A 40 0.29 12.96 7.29
N ILE A 41 0.01 13.71 6.22
CA ILE A 41 -0.66 13.19 5.03
C ILE A 41 0.20 12.13 4.33
N TYR A 42 1.49 12.39 4.13
CA TYR A 42 2.43 11.40 3.57
C TYR A 42 2.42 10.09 4.38
N SER A 43 2.55 10.22 5.70
CA SER A 43 2.51 9.10 6.64
C SER A 43 1.21 8.29 6.50
N GLY A 44 0.06 8.97 6.40
CA GLY A 44 -1.23 8.33 6.18
C GLY A 44 -1.31 7.55 4.86
N HIS A 45 -0.79 8.10 3.76
CA HIS A 45 -0.75 7.40 2.48
C HIS A 45 0.20 6.20 2.48
N MET A 46 1.38 6.35 3.07
CA MET A 46 2.33 5.25 3.23
C MET A 46 1.74 4.12 4.08
N PHE A 47 1.11 4.48 5.20
CA PHE A 47 0.39 3.53 6.04
C PHE A 47 -0.69 2.80 5.24
N LYS A 48 -1.50 3.51 4.46
CA LYS A 48 -2.52 2.91 3.58
C LYS A 48 -1.91 1.95 2.57
N ARG A 49 -0.78 2.31 1.94
CA ARG A 49 -0.07 1.44 0.99
C ARG A 49 0.42 0.14 1.67
N HIS A 50 1.04 0.26 2.84
CA HIS A 50 1.51 -0.90 3.60
C HIS A 50 0.34 -1.78 4.07
N LEU A 51 -0.75 -1.18 4.53
CA LEU A 51 -1.96 -1.90 4.93
C LEU A 51 -2.60 -2.66 3.76
N SER A 52 -2.73 -2.04 2.59
CA SER A 52 -3.24 -2.72 1.40
C SER A 52 -2.38 -3.92 0.99
N ARG A 53 -1.05 -3.79 1.09
CA ARG A 53 -0.11 -4.89 0.83
C ARG A 53 -0.26 -6.00 1.88
N TYR A 54 -0.38 -5.64 3.15
CA TYR A 54 -0.63 -6.56 4.26
C TYR A 54 -1.93 -7.36 4.05
N MET A 55 -3.01 -6.68 3.65
CA MET A 55 -4.30 -7.32 3.34
C MET A 55 -4.16 -8.32 2.20
N ARG A 56 -3.50 -7.93 1.10
CA ARG A 56 -3.25 -8.83 -0.04
C ARG A 56 -2.44 -10.06 0.36
N CYS A 57 -1.41 -9.91 1.19
CA CYS A 57 -0.65 -11.06 1.71
C CYS A 57 -1.51 -11.95 2.60
N SER A 58 -2.39 -11.36 3.40
CA SER A 58 -3.32 -12.10 4.27
C SER A 58 -4.37 -12.87 3.48
N GLU A 59 -4.94 -12.27 2.43
CA GLU A 59 -5.88 -12.93 1.52
C GLU A 59 -5.24 -14.14 0.83
N LYS A 60 -4.03 -13.97 0.29
CA LYS A 60 -3.26 -15.07 -0.30
C LYS A 60 -2.97 -16.18 0.70
N LEU A 61 -2.60 -15.83 1.94
CA LEU A 61 -2.37 -16.83 2.98
C LEU A 61 -3.64 -17.61 3.29
N VAL A 62 -4.80 -16.95 3.41
CA VAL A 62 -6.08 -17.63 3.63
C VAL A 62 -6.37 -18.61 2.49
N GLU A 63 -6.22 -18.18 1.23
CA GLU A 63 -6.41 -19.04 0.05
C GLU A 63 -5.46 -20.25 0.07
N MET A 64 -4.17 -20.04 0.39
CA MET A 64 -3.20 -21.14 0.51
C MET A 64 -3.52 -22.07 1.68
N TYR A 65 -4.08 -21.56 2.78
CA TYR A 65 -4.50 -22.39 3.92
C TYR A 65 -5.77 -23.20 3.64
N GLU A 66 -6.63 -22.76 2.71
CA GLU A 66 -7.78 -23.55 2.26
C GLU A 66 -7.35 -24.84 1.53
N ASP A 67 -6.15 -24.87 0.94
CA ASP A 67 -5.49 -26.07 0.41
C ASP A 67 -6.41 -26.87 -0.55
N LYS A 68 -7.05 -26.18 -1.50
CA LYS A 68 -8.03 -26.77 -2.43
C LYS A 68 -7.43 -27.81 -3.37
N ASP A 69 -6.13 -27.75 -3.59
CA ASP A 69 -5.35 -28.62 -4.47
C ASP A 69 -4.56 -29.70 -3.70
N ASP A 70 -4.71 -29.77 -2.37
CA ASP A 70 -4.01 -30.68 -1.44
C ASP A 70 -2.47 -30.64 -1.54
N LEU A 71 -1.89 -29.64 -2.23
CA LEU A 71 -0.46 -29.56 -2.46
C LEU A 71 0.32 -29.35 -1.16
N LYS A 72 -0.25 -28.64 -0.18
CA LYS A 72 0.37 -28.49 1.14
C LYS A 72 0.44 -29.83 1.86
N LYS A 73 -0.63 -30.62 1.83
CA LYS A 73 -0.64 -31.97 2.44
C LYS A 73 0.35 -32.89 1.75
N GLU A 74 0.42 -32.83 0.42
CA GLU A 74 1.39 -33.61 -0.34
C GLU A 74 2.83 -33.25 0.05
N GLU A 75 3.18 -31.95 0.08
CA GLU A 75 4.53 -31.53 0.46
C GLU A 75 4.87 -31.94 1.90
N VAL A 76 3.93 -31.78 2.84
CA VAL A 76 4.12 -32.21 4.23
C VAL A 76 4.30 -33.73 4.34
N SER A 77 3.57 -34.49 3.54
CA SER A 77 3.69 -35.96 3.49
C SER A 77 5.02 -36.40 2.88
N VAL A 78 5.57 -35.67 1.91
CA VAL A 78 6.90 -35.96 1.34
C VAL A 78 7.99 -35.70 2.38
N ILE A 79 7.86 -34.63 3.15
CA ILE A 79 8.82 -34.30 4.22
C ILE A 79 8.76 -35.32 5.37
N SER A 80 7.56 -35.80 5.71
CA SER A 80 7.31 -36.74 6.83
C SER A 80 7.21 -38.21 6.39
N GLY A 81 7.67 -38.53 5.18
CA GLY A 81 7.54 -39.84 4.53
C GLY A 81 8.70 -40.79 4.84
N ALA A 82 8.77 -41.95 4.19
CA ALA A 82 9.81 -42.95 4.49
C ALA A 82 11.27 -42.49 4.20
N ASN A 83 11.48 -41.42 3.42
CA ASN A 83 12.78 -40.92 2.98
C ASN A 83 13.13 -39.52 3.54
N GLU A 84 12.65 -39.15 4.74
CA GLU A 84 12.80 -37.81 5.34
C GLU A 84 14.26 -37.30 5.31
N PHE A 85 15.23 -38.15 5.66
CA PHE A 85 16.63 -37.77 5.72
C PHE A 85 17.20 -37.42 4.34
N ALA A 86 16.89 -38.21 3.31
CA ALA A 86 17.38 -37.95 1.96
C ALA A 86 16.83 -36.62 1.43
N GLU A 87 15.55 -36.35 1.69
CA GLU A 87 14.90 -35.12 1.27
C GLU A 87 15.41 -33.89 2.04
N PHE A 88 15.60 -34.01 3.35
CA PHE A 88 16.21 -32.96 4.18
C PHE A 88 17.59 -32.55 3.68
N TYR A 89 18.48 -33.52 3.42
CA TYR A 89 19.82 -33.24 2.88
C TYR A 89 19.78 -32.69 1.46
N GLY A 90 18.81 -33.11 0.64
CA GLY A 90 18.54 -32.53 -0.68
C GLY A 90 18.19 -31.04 -0.59
N ARG A 91 17.24 -30.67 0.28
CA ARG A 91 16.85 -29.27 0.51
C ARG A 91 17.98 -28.43 1.06
N ILE A 92 18.79 -28.95 1.99
CA ILE A 92 19.98 -28.24 2.49
C ILE A 92 20.99 -27.99 1.36
N ARG A 93 21.21 -28.97 0.49
CA ARG A 93 22.11 -28.81 -0.66
C ARG A 93 21.62 -27.69 -1.57
N ASN A 94 20.32 -27.67 -1.89
CA ASN A 94 19.70 -26.62 -2.70
C ASN A 94 19.82 -25.24 -2.05
N ALA A 95 19.56 -25.13 -0.75
CA ALA A 95 19.70 -23.87 0.00
C ALA A 95 21.15 -23.36 -0.01
N LYS A 96 22.13 -24.24 0.22
CA LYS A 96 23.56 -23.90 0.14
C LYS A 96 23.97 -23.46 -1.26
N GLU A 97 23.48 -24.13 -2.29
CA GLU A 97 23.77 -23.76 -3.67
C GLU A 97 23.15 -22.41 -4.04
N PHE A 98 21.92 -22.15 -3.58
CA PHE A 98 21.24 -20.86 -3.75
C PHE A 98 22.04 -19.72 -3.10
N HIS A 99 22.44 -19.88 -1.84
CA HIS A 99 23.25 -18.88 -1.14
C HIS A 99 24.60 -18.66 -1.81
N ARG A 100 25.24 -19.73 -2.32
CA ARG A 100 26.50 -19.61 -3.07
C ARG A 100 26.33 -18.84 -4.38
N LYS A 101 25.20 -19.02 -5.08
CA LYS A 101 24.87 -18.30 -6.33
C LYS A 101 24.45 -16.85 -6.07
N ASN A 102 23.91 -16.56 -4.88
CA ASN A 102 23.37 -15.24 -4.53
C ASN A 102 24.01 -14.72 -3.22
N PRO A 103 25.32 -14.43 -3.20
CA PRO A 103 26.03 -14.00 -1.99
C PRO A 103 25.58 -12.63 -1.46
N ASN A 104 24.98 -11.79 -2.32
CA ASN A 104 24.45 -10.47 -1.97
C ASN A 104 22.92 -10.45 -1.98
N PHE A 105 22.25 -11.57 -1.68
CA PHE A 105 20.79 -11.59 -1.58
C PHE A 105 20.36 -10.75 -0.37
N VAL A 106 20.05 -9.48 -0.62
CA VAL A 106 19.39 -8.60 0.32
C VAL A 106 17.90 -8.78 0.13
N ASP A 107 17.16 -9.00 1.22
CA ASP A 107 15.72 -9.03 1.15
C ASP A 107 15.20 -7.70 0.58
N THR A 108 14.55 -7.79 -0.57
CA THR A 108 14.06 -6.64 -1.33
C THR A 108 13.12 -5.78 -0.49
N LEU A 109 12.36 -6.38 0.43
CA LEU A 109 11.49 -5.66 1.35
C LEU A 109 12.26 -4.76 2.31
N VAL A 110 13.35 -5.28 2.87
CA VAL A 110 14.18 -4.54 3.83
C VAL A 110 14.87 -3.38 3.14
N SER A 111 15.37 -3.59 1.92
CA SER A 111 15.96 -2.51 1.11
C SER A 111 14.93 -1.42 0.77
N GLU A 112 13.71 -1.81 0.38
CA GLU A 112 12.61 -0.87 0.10
C GLU A 112 12.30 -0.01 1.34
N PHE A 113 12.21 -0.62 2.52
CA PHE A 113 11.92 0.11 3.76
C PHE A 113 13.07 1.01 4.21
N GLU A 114 14.32 0.60 4.02
CA GLU A 114 15.47 1.48 4.29
C GLU A 114 15.51 2.68 3.35
N GLU A 115 15.18 2.49 2.08
CA GLU A 115 15.08 3.58 1.10
C GLU A 115 13.95 4.54 1.46
N LEU A 116 12.79 4.03 1.89
CA LEU A 116 11.67 4.84 2.38
C LEU A 116 12.03 5.63 3.65
N LYS A 117 12.82 5.05 4.56
CA LYS A 117 13.32 5.78 5.74
C LYS A 117 14.30 6.88 5.35
N LYS A 118 15.20 6.60 4.41
CA LYS A 118 16.16 7.59 3.88
C LYS A 118 15.46 8.70 3.10
N SER A 119 14.39 8.39 2.35
CA SER A 119 13.61 9.41 1.63
C SER A 119 12.86 10.32 2.61
N ARG A 120 12.31 9.75 3.71
CA ARG A 120 11.70 10.52 4.80
C ARG A 120 12.67 11.51 5.47
N GLU A 121 13.94 11.14 5.59
CA GLU A 121 14.98 12.04 6.14
C GLU A 121 15.40 13.15 5.18
N LYS A 122 15.23 12.94 3.86
CA LYS A 122 15.76 13.82 2.81
C LYS A 122 14.80 14.88 2.26
N ASN A 123 13.59 15.06 2.81
CA ASN A 123 12.64 16.13 2.40
C ASN A 123 12.54 16.30 0.87
N TYR A 124 12.35 15.22 0.10
CA TYR A 124 11.97 15.40 -1.31
C TYR A 124 10.46 15.64 -1.39
N GLU A 125 10.10 16.86 -1.79
CA GLU A 125 8.73 17.33 -2.00
C GLU A 125 8.02 16.58 -3.15
N ASP A 126 8.75 15.83 -3.97
CA ASP A 126 8.29 15.23 -5.24
C ASP A 126 7.84 13.76 -5.19
N ASP A 127 8.09 13.02 -4.09
CA ASP A 127 7.87 11.56 -4.05
C ASP A 127 6.62 11.16 -3.23
N LEU A 128 5.67 12.08 -3.13
CA LEU A 128 4.37 11.80 -2.54
C LEU A 128 3.56 10.91 -3.50
N PRO A 129 3.02 9.77 -3.03
CA PRO A 129 2.19 8.90 -3.87
C PRO A 129 0.83 9.50 -4.25
N VAL A 130 0.57 10.77 -3.93
CA VAL A 130 -0.68 11.48 -4.17
C VAL A 130 -0.42 12.92 -4.59
N ASP A 131 -0.99 13.27 -5.74
CA ASP A 131 -0.97 14.61 -6.31
C ASP A 131 -2.12 15.43 -5.72
N PHE A 132 -1.85 16.19 -4.66
CA PHE A 132 -2.71 17.32 -4.30
C PHE A 132 -2.33 18.51 -5.18
N THR A 133 -3.31 19.33 -5.55
CA THR A 133 -2.98 20.61 -6.19
C THR A 133 -2.46 21.60 -5.14
N ASP A 134 -1.73 22.62 -5.60
CA ASP A 134 -1.20 23.66 -4.71
C ASP A 134 -2.33 24.40 -3.98
N GLU A 135 -3.50 24.53 -4.61
CA GLU A 135 -4.71 25.16 -4.08
C GLU A 135 -5.33 24.35 -2.93
N GLU A 136 -5.21 23.02 -2.96
CA GLU A 136 -5.72 22.12 -1.91
C GLU A 136 -4.81 22.10 -0.67
N LEU A 137 -3.55 22.54 -0.80
CA LEU A 137 -2.56 22.61 0.27
C LEU A 137 -2.47 21.31 1.08
N TYR A 138 -2.36 20.17 0.41
CA TYR A 138 -2.27 18.83 1.01
C TYR A 138 -3.47 18.49 1.89
N GLY A 139 -4.68 18.69 1.36
CA GLY A 139 -5.93 18.35 2.05
C GLY A 139 -6.35 19.37 3.11
N ARG A 140 -5.73 20.55 3.16
CA ARG A 140 -6.17 21.66 4.02
C ARG A 140 -7.38 22.37 3.44
N PHE A 141 -7.43 22.48 2.12
CA PHE A 141 -8.52 23.10 1.38
C PHE A 141 -9.00 22.15 0.29
N LEU A 142 -10.20 22.43 -0.21
CA LEU A 142 -10.78 21.75 -1.36
C LEU A 142 -10.98 22.80 -2.45
N ASP A 143 -10.40 22.59 -3.63
CA ASP A 143 -10.61 23.51 -4.74
C ASP A 143 -12.01 23.32 -5.35
N LEU A 144 -12.91 24.25 -5.02
CA LEU A 144 -14.25 24.32 -5.59
C LEU A 144 -14.34 25.32 -6.76
N HIS A 145 -13.24 25.98 -7.13
CA HIS A 145 -13.24 26.95 -8.22
C HIS A 145 -13.52 26.28 -9.57
N SER A 146 -12.88 25.13 -9.82
CA SER A 146 -13.12 24.34 -11.03
C SER A 146 -14.57 23.88 -11.16
N LEU A 147 -15.20 23.47 -10.05
CA LEU A 147 -16.61 23.08 -9.99
C LEU A 147 -17.56 24.28 -10.17
N TYR A 148 -17.21 25.44 -9.61
CA TYR A 148 -17.94 26.68 -9.83
C TYR A 148 -17.98 27.07 -11.31
N GLN A 149 -16.85 26.97 -12.02
CA GLN A 149 -16.81 27.24 -13.47
C GLN A 149 -17.71 26.28 -14.26
N GLN A 150 -17.70 25.00 -13.91
CA GLN A 150 -18.59 24.01 -14.53
C GLN A 150 -20.06 24.31 -14.22
N PHE A 151 -20.39 24.67 -12.98
CA PHE A 151 -21.74 25.03 -12.54
C PHE A 151 -22.30 26.21 -13.33
N MET A 152 -21.49 27.26 -13.52
CA MET A 152 -21.88 28.43 -14.32
C MET A 152 -22.05 28.12 -15.81
N ASN A 153 -21.41 27.05 -16.32
CA ASN A 153 -21.53 26.63 -17.72
C ASN A 153 -22.77 25.75 -18.00
N ILE A 154 -23.53 25.35 -16.98
CA ILE A 154 -24.77 24.58 -17.16
C ILE A 154 -25.81 25.46 -17.87
N GLU A 155 -26.40 24.98 -18.97
CA GLU A 155 -27.33 25.74 -19.83
C GLU A 155 -28.50 26.36 -19.05
N ASN A 156 -29.08 25.62 -18.11
CA ASN A 156 -30.18 26.09 -17.26
C ASN A 156 -29.76 27.18 -16.26
N ILE A 157 -28.48 27.22 -15.84
CA ILE A 157 -27.94 28.22 -14.92
C ILE A 157 -27.52 29.48 -15.71
N LYS A 158 -26.86 29.27 -16.86
CA LYS A 158 -26.40 30.31 -17.77
C LYS A 158 -27.55 31.14 -18.36
N ASN A 159 -28.67 30.50 -18.69
CA ASN A 159 -29.85 31.17 -19.24
C ASN A 159 -30.77 31.76 -18.16
N ASN A 160 -30.47 31.55 -16.88
CA ASN A 160 -31.27 32.09 -15.78
C ASN A 160 -30.72 33.44 -15.33
N GLU A 161 -31.52 34.50 -15.44
CA GLU A 161 -31.13 35.88 -15.11
C GLU A 161 -30.68 36.05 -13.65
N THR A 162 -31.14 35.18 -12.73
CA THR A 162 -30.79 35.23 -11.31
C THR A 162 -29.46 34.54 -11.02
N PHE A 163 -29.17 33.42 -11.69
CA PHE A 163 -27.98 32.60 -11.40
C PHE A 163 -26.79 32.85 -12.34
N ASN A 164 -26.99 33.50 -13.49
CA ASN A 164 -25.91 33.83 -14.44
C ASN A 164 -24.91 34.89 -13.91
N ARG A 165 -25.20 35.54 -12.78
CA ARG A 165 -24.30 36.50 -12.11
C ARG A 165 -23.82 36.03 -10.75
N LEU A 166 -24.07 34.77 -10.43
CA LEU A 166 -23.77 34.22 -9.15
C LEU A 166 -22.26 34.26 -8.90
N THR A 167 -21.86 34.90 -7.81
CA THR A 167 -20.45 35.02 -7.42
C THR A 167 -19.95 33.74 -6.76
N TYR A 168 -18.63 33.53 -6.73
CA TYR A 168 -18.04 32.35 -6.09
C TYR A 168 -18.45 32.22 -4.60
N LEU A 169 -18.57 33.32 -3.86
CA LEU A 169 -19.00 33.29 -2.46
C LEU A 169 -20.47 32.86 -2.31
N GLU A 170 -21.34 33.30 -3.23
CA GLU A 170 -22.74 32.86 -3.25
C GLU A 170 -22.87 31.38 -3.63
N TYR A 171 -21.96 30.87 -4.49
CA TYR A 171 -21.86 29.45 -4.81
C TYR A 171 -21.50 28.64 -3.58
N LEU A 172 -20.51 29.08 -2.80
CA LEU A 172 -20.15 28.42 -1.54
C LEU A 172 -21.33 28.40 -0.56
N ASN A 173 -22.09 29.50 -0.45
CA ASN A 173 -23.31 29.52 0.39
C ASN A 173 -24.42 28.58 -0.11
N ILE A 174 -24.47 28.25 -1.41
CA ILE A 174 -25.38 27.22 -1.92
C ILE A 174 -24.89 25.84 -1.50
N VAL A 175 -23.59 25.57 -1.66
CA VAL A 175 -22.98 24.30 -1.27
C VAL A 175 -23.13 24.05 0.23
N ASP A 176 -22.97 25.08 1.06
CA ASP A 176 -23.15 25.01 2.52
C ASP A 176 -24.60 24.61 2.89
N ARG A 177 -25.59 25.25 2.25
CA ARG A 177 -27.01 24.93 2.46
C ARG A 177 -27.43 23.54 1.98
N MET A 178 -26.65 22.87 1.13
CA MET A 178 -26.93 21.48 0.75
C MET A 178 -26.79 20.53 1.94
N TYR A 179 -25.98 20.88 2.95
CA TYR A 179 -25.85 20.09 4.17
C TYR A 179 -27.15 20.07 4.99
N ASP A 180 -27.92 21.16 4.99
CA ASP A 180 -29.16 21.30 5.76
C ASP A 180 -30.38 20.58 5.15
N LEU A 181 -30.28 20.15 3.89
CA LEU A 181 -31.37 19.48 3.15
C LEU A 181 -31.30 17.95 3.21
N SER A 182 -30.23 17.37 3.79
CA SER A 182 -30.04 15.93 3.99
C SER A 182 -30.41 15.49 5.40
#